data_AF-A0A1I6WW92-F1
#
_entry.id   AF-A0A1I6WW92-F1
#
_cell.length_a   1.000
_cell.length_b   1.000
_cell.length_c   1.000
_cell.angle_alpha   90.00
_cell.angle_beta   90.00
_cell.angle_gamma   90.00
#
_symmetry.space_group_name_H-M   'P 1'
#
loop_
_entity.id
_entity.type
_entity.pdbx_description
1 polymer ?
#
loop_
_entity_poly.entity_id
_entity_poly.type
_entity_poly.pdbx_seq_one_letter_code
_entity_poly.pdbx_strand_id
1 'polypeptide(L)'
;MHPDPEAAPAEIRLREAETIAVAYHRAAKGDAWAALVAAIADALVDLDALERRLARQGGLISLGYARGRTGAGGVREKRRAGPEG
;
A
#
# COMPACT_ATOMS: atom_id res chain seq x y z
N MET A 1 1.06 5.27 -20.99
CA MET A 1 1.39 4.03 -20.27
C MET A 1 0.81 4.15 -18.87
N HIS A 2 -0.37 3.57 -18.63
CA HIS A 2 -0.93 3.45 -17.29
C HIS A 2 -0.38 2.15 -16.69
N PRO A 3 0.26 2.16 -15.50
CA PRO A 3 0.53 0.91 -14.81
C PRO A 3 -0.81 0.29 -14.39
N ASP A 4 -0.93 -1.00 -14.63
CA ASP A 4 -2.10 -1.82 -14.30
C ASP A 4 -2.36 -1.80 -12.79
N PRO A 5 -3.57 -1.47 -12.30
CA PRO A 5 -3.87 -1.46 -10.85
C PRO A 5 -3.92 -2.87 -10.23
N GLU A 6 -3.86 -3.92 -11.04
CA GLU A 6 -3.60 -5.29 -10.61
C GLU A 6 -2.17 -5.69 -10.98
N ALA A 7 -1.18 -5.17 -10.26
CA ALA A 7 0.07 -5.91 -10.16
C ALA A 7 -0.27 -7.27 -9.53
N ALA A 8 -0.55 -8.26 -10.39
CA ALA A 8 -0.89 -9.61 -10.01
C ALA A 8 0.06 -10.06 -8.89
N PRO A 9 -0.42 -10.77 -7.85
CA PRO A 9 0.44 -11.25 -6.78
C PRO A 9 1.65 -11.89 -7.43
N ALA A 10 2.83 -11.31 -7.19
CA ALA A 10 4.05 -11.64 -7.93
C ALA A 10 4.14 -13.15 -8.03
N GLU A 11 4.02 -13.70 -9.25
CA GLU A 11 4.11 -15.14 -9.46
C GLU A 11 5.42 -15.59 -8.81
N ILE A 12 5.31 -16.28 -7.68
CA ILE A 12 6.48 -16.73 -6.96
C ILE A 12 7.11 -17.79 -7.86
N ARG A 13 8.18 -17.40 -8.55
CA ARG A 13 8.94 -18.33 -9.36
C ARG A 13 9.45 -19.39 -8.39
N LEU A 14 9.05 -20.64 -8.62
CA LEU A 14 9.32 -21.76 -7.70
C LEU A 14 10.79 -21.83 -7.27
N ARG A 15 11.73 -21.54 -8.20
CA ARG A 15 13.17 -21.48 -7.92
C ARG A 15 13.60 -20.43 -6.90
N GLU A 16 12.91 -19.30 -6.88
CA GLU A 16 13.19 -18.19 -5.97
C GLU A 16 12.70 -18.53 -4.56
N ALA A 17 11.49 -19.08 -4.45
CA ALA A 17 10.98 -19.64 -3.20
C ALA A 17 11.88 -20.74 -2.62
N GLU A 18 12.34 -21.68 -3.45
CA GLU A 18 13.27 -22.73 -3.03
C GLU A 18 14.58 -22.14 -2.48
N THR A 19 15.11 -21.10 -3.13
CA THR A 19 16.34 -20.42 -2.67
C THR A 19 16.14 -19.77 -1.30
N ILE A 20 15.01 -19.10 -1.11
CA ILE A 20 14.64 -18.49 0.19
C ILE A 20 14.47 -19.57 1.26
N ALA A 21 13.73 -20.64 0.96
CA ALA A 21 13.51 -21.75 1.89
C ALA A 21 14.83 -22.41 2.33
N VAL A 22 15.77 -22.61 1.40
CA VAL A 22 17.11 -23.14 1.70
C VAL A 22 17.89 -22.20 2.62
N ALA A 23 17.78 -20.88 2.44
CA ALA A 23 18.44 -19.91 3.31
C ALA A 23 17.93 -20.01 4.75
N TYR A 24 16.61 -20.08 4.95
CA TYR A 24 16.01 -20.26 6.27
C TYR A 24 16.36 -21.61 6.90
N HIS A 25 16.33 -22.69 6.12
CA HIS A 25 16.72 -24.02 6.60
C HIS A 25 18.18 -24.06 7.08
N ARG A 26 19.08 -23.37 6.36
CA ARG A 26 20.49 -23.22 6.79
C ARG A 26 20.61 -22.38 8.05
N ALA A 27 19.88 -21.27 8.15
CA ALA A 27 19.87 -20.41 9.34
C ALA A 27 19.34 -21.15 10.58
N ALA A 28 18.33 -22.00 10.40
CA ALA A 28 17.75 -22.85 11.44
C ALA A 28 18.56 -24.12 11.73
N LYS A 29 19.77 -24.28 11.15
CA LYS A 29 20.64 -25.44 11.33
C LYS A 29 19.96 -26.79 11.03
N GLY A 30 19.03 -26.79 10.06
CA GLY A 30 18.29 -27.97 9.65
C GLY A 30 16.96 -28.20 10.36
N ASP A 31 16.57 -27.33 11.30
CA ASP A 31 15.21 -27.36 11.86
C ASP A 31 14.22 -26.75 10.85
N ALA A 32 13.52 -27.63 10.12
CA ALA A 32 12.55 -27.24 9.10
C ALA A 32 11.34 -26.49 9.67
N TRP A 33 10.92 -26.79 10.90
CA TRP A 33 9.79 -26.10 11.52
C TRP A 33 10.19 -24.69 11.94
N ALA A 34 11.35 -24.53 12.58
CA ALA A 34 11.88 -23.22 12.93
C ALA A 34 12.15 -22.36 11.69
N ALA A 35 12.65 -22.95 10.61
CA ALA A 35 12.84 -22.29 9.32
C ALA A 35 11.52 -21.77 8.73
N LEU A 36 10.47 -22.59 8.74
CA LEU A 36 9.15 -22.21 8.24
C LEU A 36 8.53 -21.08 9.08
N VAL A 37 8.59 -21.19 10.41
CA VAL A 37 8.08 -20.16 11.32
C VAL A 37 8.80 -18.84 11.09
N ALA A 38 10.13 -18.86 10.94
CA ALA A 38 10.92 -17.65 10.66
C ALA A 38 10.56 -17.03 9.31
N ALA A 39 10.45 -17.83 8.24
CA ALA A 39 10.08 -17.33 6.92
C ALA A 39 8.67 -16.69 6.89
N ILE A 40 7.71 -17.29 7.61
CA ILE A 40 6.36 -16.73 7.73
C ILE A 40 6.37 -15.44 8.55
N ALA A 41 7.13 -15.39 9.65
CA ALA A 41 7.23 -14.19 10.48
C ALA A 41 7.77 -13.00 9.67
N ASP A 42 8.83 -13.19 8.90
CA ASP A 42 9.40 -12.14 8.04
C ASP A 42 8.42 -11.72 6.94
N ALA A 43 7.71 -12.68 6.32
CA ALA A 43 6.68 -12.36 5.32
C ALA A 43 5.52 -11.51 5.89
N LEU A 44 5.13 -11.75 7.15
CA LEU A 44 4.11 -10.94 7.82
C LEU A 44 4.61 -9.51 8.13
N VAL A 45 5.90 -9.36 8.47
CA VAL A 45 6.52 -8.03 8.64
C VAL A 45 6.55 -7.27 7.32
N ASP A 46 6.92 -7.94 6.23
CA ASP A 46 6.92 -7.35 4.89
C ASP A 46 5.52 -6.91 4.46
N LEU A 47 4.48 -7.69 4.80
CA LEU A 47 3.09 -7.32 4.54
C LEU A 47 2.68 -6.06 5.31
N ASP A 48 2.94 -5.98 6.62
CA ASP A 48 2.65 -4.77 7.42
C ASP A 48 3.43 -3.55 6.89
N ALA A 49 4.69 -3.73 6.49
CA ALA A 49 5.49 -2.67 5.88
C ALA A 49 4.88 -2.16 4.57
N LEU A 50 4.39 -3.07 3.73
CA LEU A 50 3.70 -2.75 2.48
C LEU A 50 2.37 -2.03 2.75
N GLU A 51 1.54 -2.55 3.66
CA GLU A 51 0.26 -1.93 4.05
C GLU A 51 0.47 -0.51 4.57
N ARG A 52 1.46 -0.29 5.43
CA ARG A 52 1.82 1.05 5.91
C ARG A 52 2.29 1.97 4.78
N ARG A 53 3.04 1.45 3.81
CA ARG A 53 3.48 2.22 2.64
C ARG A 53 2.28 2.62 1.79
N LEU A 54 1.38 1.69 1.52
CA LEU A 54 0.13 1.93 0.80
C LEU A 54 -0.76 2.94 1.54
N ALA A 55 -0.92 2.82 2.85
CA ALA A 55 -1.68 3.77 3.66
C ALA A 55 -1.08 5.19 3.58
N ARG A 56 0.24 5.33 3.65
CA ARG A 56 0.92 6.63 3.46
C ARG A 56 0.71 7.20 2.05
N GLN A 57 0.72 6.36 1.02
CA GLN A 57 0.48 6.80 -0.37
C GLN A 57 -0.99 7.15 -0.62
N GLY A 58 -1.94 6.38 -0.09
CA GLY A 58 -3.38 6.64 -0.16
C GLY A 58 -3.79 7.90 0.60
N GLY A 59 -3.13 8.23 1.71
CA GLY A 59 -3.32 9.48 2.44
C GLY A 59 -2.98 10.73 1.62
N LEU A 60 -1.93 10.67 0.78
CA LEU A 60 -1.57 11.77 -0.12
C LEU A 60 -2.56 11.94 -1.27
N ILE A 61 -3.14 10.85 -1.78
CA ILE A 61 -4.20 10.90 -2.80
C ILE A 61 -5.48 11.50 -2.21
N SER A 62 -5.89 11.10 -1.00
CA SER A 62 -7.06 11.65 -0.32
C SER A 62 -6.92 13.14 0.02
N LEU A 63 -5.73 13.61 0.44
CA LEU A 63 -5.49 15.04 0.67
C LEU A 63 -5.49 15.83 -0.65
N GLY A 64 -4.89 15.28 -1.72
CA GLY A 64 -4.93 15.87 -3.06
C GLY A 64 -6.35 15.95 -3.63
N TYR A 65 -7.16 14.91 -3.44
CA TYR A 65 -8.56 14.85 -3.87
C TYR A 65 -9.46 15.80 -3.06
N ALA A 66 -9.23 15.92 -1.74
CA ALA A 66 -9.92 16.88 -0.89
C ALA A 66 -9.58 18.34 -1.26
N ARG A 67 -8.31 18.65 -1.59
CA ARG A 67 -7.88 19.98 -2.04
C ARG A 67 -8.44 20.35 -3.42
N GLY A 68 -8.59 19.37 -4.31
CA GLY A 68 -9.25 19.55 -5.62
C GLY A 68 -10.73 19.91 -5.50
N ARG A 69 -11.44 19.35 -4.51
CA ARG A 69 -12.84 19.70 -4.24
C ARG A 69 -13.02 21.05 -3.54
N THR A 70 -12.13 21.43 -2.62
CA THR A 70 -12.25 22.73 -1.93
C THR A 70 -11.82 23.92 -2.79
N GLY A 71 -10.99 23.70 -3.82
CA GLY A 71 -10.66 24.72 -4.84
C GLY A 71 -11.79 25.00 -5.85
N ALA A 72 -12.71 24.05 -6.06
CA ALA A 72 -13.81 24.19 -7.01
C ALA A 72 -15.09 24.82 -6.42
N GLY A 73 -15.22 24.91 -5.09
CA GLY A 73 -16.38 25.50 -4.41
C GLY A 73 -16.27 26.99 -4.08
N GLY A 74 -15.17 27.65 -4.46
CA GLY A 74 -14.83 29.01 -4.05
C GLY A 74 -15.04 30.09 -5.12
N VAL A 75 -16.00 29.95 -6.04
CA VAL A 75 -16.33 31.03 -6.98
C VAL A 75 -17.72 31.58 -6.70
N ARG A 76 -17.69 32.68 -5.93
CA ARG A 76 -18.58 33.85 -6.00
C ARG A 76 -20.09 33.57 -6.05
N GLU A 77 -20.72 33.72 -4.89
CA GLU A 77 -22.01 34.43 -4.84
C GLU A 77 -21.97 35.48 -3.73
N LYS A 78 -21.32 36.60 -4.05
CA LYS A 78 -21.47 37.84 -3.29
C LYS A 78 -22.22 38.79 -4.21
N ARG A 79 -23.35 39.32 -3.70
CA ARG A 79 -24.30 40.35 -4.22
C ARG A 79 -25.61 39.69 -4.66
N ARG A 80 -26.78 39.99 -4.08
CA ARG A 80 -27.23 41.25 -3.46
C ARG A 80 -28.23 40.99 -2.32
N ALA A 81 -28.07 41.73 -1.23
CA ALA A 81 -29.11 41.97 -0.26
C ALA A 81 -29.95 43.19 -0.69
N GLY A 82 -31.26 42.97 -0.84
CA GLY A 82 -32.44 43.86 -0.66
C GLY A 82 -32.46 45.31 -1.18
N PRO A 83 -33.56 46.06 -0.95
CA PRO A 83 -34.77 45.69 -0.20
C PRO A 83 -36.11 46.02 -0.92
N GLU A 84 -37.18 45.82 -0.17
CA GLU A 84 -38.62 45.84 -0.46
C GLU A 84 -39.20 47.19 -0.93
N GLY A 85 -40.41 47.14 -1.51
CA GLY A 85 -41.26 48.27 -1.89
C GLY A 85 -42.43 47.85 -2.77
#